data_AF-A0A3A5AFW3-F1
#
_entry.id   AF-A0A3A5AFW3-F1
#
_cell.length_a   1.000
_cell.length_b   1.000
_cell.length_c   1.000
_cell.angle_alpha   90.00
_cell.angle_beta   90.00
_cell.angle_gamma   90.00
#
_symmetry.space_group_name_H-M   'P 1'
#
loop_
_entity.id
_entity.type
_entity.pdbx_description
1 polymer ?
#
loop_
_entity_poly.entity_id
_entity_poly.type
_entity_poly.pdbx_seq_one_letter_code
_entity_poly.pdbx_strand_id
1 'polypeptide(L)'
;MVEGLKNLVYESAWHINTGKPRKDLVSMAKVKANTVYQQACIDGITIHGAIGFTEEMDVGLYHLRTKSMEFDLGGSEFHRERLMKELEQEKPIFLKV
;
A
#
# COMPACT_ATOMS: atom_id res chain seq x y z
N MET A 1 11.33 -3.69 1.83
CA MET A 1 9.90 -3.30 1.91
C MET A 1 9.31 -2.95 0.55
N VAL A 2 9.99 -2.11 -0.25
CA VAL A 2 9.55 -1.70 -1.60
C VAL A 2 9.32 -2.88 -2.55
N GLU A 3 10.22 -3.86 -2.59
CA GLU A 3 10.04 -5.04 -3.48
C GLU A 3 8.75 -5.81 -3.16
N GLY A 4 8.42 -5.94 -1.88
CA GLY A 4 7.18 -6.59 -1.47
C GLY A 4 5.91 -5.79 -1.79
N LEU A 5 6.01 -4.47 -2.02
CA LEU A 5 4.91 -3.66 -2.55
C LEU A 5 4.81 -3.86 -4.06
N LYS A 6 5.94 -3.77 -4.76
CA LYS A 6 6.02 -3.97 -6.21
C LYS A 6 5.45 -5.32 -6.64
N ASN A 7 5.76 -6.39 -5.91
CA ASN A 7 5.20 -7.71 -6.17
C ASN A 7 3.67 -7.74 -6.02
N LEU A 8 3.11 -7.17 -4.94
CA LEU A 8 1.66 -7.11 -4.75
C LEU A 8 0.97 -6.32 -5.86
N VAL A 9 1.57 -5.21 -6.30
CA VAL A 9 1.03 -4.38 -7.39
C VAL A 9 1.01 -5.16 -8.70
N TYR A 10 2.13 -5.82 -9.05
CA TYR A 10 2.20 -6.59 -10.29
C TYR A 10 1.28 -7.80 -10.28
N GLU A 11 1.19 -8.52 -9.17
CA GLU A 11 0.27 -9.65 -9.02
C GLU A 11 -1.18 -9.19 -9.15
N SER A 12 -1.55 -8.10 -8.47
CA SER A 12 -2.89 -7.51 -8.58
C SER A 12 -3.21 -7.09 -10.02
N ALA A 13 -2.27 -6.41 -10.69
CA ALA A 13 -2.43 -5.97 -12.07
C ALA A 13 -2.56 -7.15 -13.05
N TRP A 14 -1.77 -8.21 -12.84
CA TRP A 14 -1.86 -9.44 -13.63
C TRP A 14 -3.23 -10.10 -13.51
N HIS A 15 -3.78 -10.19 -12.30
CA HIS A 15 -5.11 -10.73 -12.05
C HIS A 15 -6.22 -9.89 -12.71
N ILE A 16 -6.09 -8.57 -12.70
CA ILE A 16 -7.00 -7.67 -13.42
C ILE A 16 -6.91 -7.93 -14.93
N ASN A 17 -5.69 -7.98 -15.47
CA ASN A 17 -5.45 -8.18 -16.90
C ASN A 17 -5.96 -9.54 -17.43
N THR A 18 -5.88 -10.59 -16.60
CA THR A 18 -6.36 -11.93 -16.94
C THR A 18 -7.86 -12.14 -16.70
N GLY A 19 -8.60 -11.07 -16.36
CA GLY A 19 -10.05 -11.12 -16.13
C GLY A 19 -10.48 -11.82 -14.83
N LYS A 20 -9.55 -12.03 -13.90
CA LYS A 20 -9.79 -12.66 -12.59
C LYS A 20 -9.35 -11.73 -11.45
N PRO A 21 -9.96 -10.54 -11.31
CA PRO A 21 -9.52 -9.54 -10.34
C PRO A 21 -9.61 -10.04 -8.90
N ARG A 22 -8.50 -9.94 -8.18
CA ARG A 22 -8.36 -10.30 -6.76
C ARG A 22 -8.50 -9.05 -5.89
N LYS A 23 -9.68 -8.83 -5.33
CA LYS A 23 -10.03 -7.64 -4.54
C LYS A 23 -9.24 -7.54 -3.22
N ASP A 24 -8.91 -8.70 -2.67
CA ASP A 24 -8.02 -8.90 -1.54
C ASP A 24 -6.60 -8.41 -1.86
N LEU A 25 -6.00 -8.86 -2.96
CA LEU A 25 -4.64 -8.45 -3.36
C LEU A 25 -4.56 -6.95 -3.64
N VAL A 26 -5.56 -6.38 -4.32
CA VAL A 26 -5.65 -4.92 -4.55
C VAL A 26 -5.69 -4.16 -3.22
N SER A 27 -6.46 -4.64 -2.25
CA SER A 27 -6.57 -4.00 -0.94
C SER A 27 -5.28 -4.14 -0.12
N MET A 28 -4.63 -5.31 -0.17
CA MET A 28 -3.31 -5.53 0.43
C MET A 28 -2.25 -4.60 -0.19
N ALA A 29 -2.25 -4.46 -1.51
CA ALA A 29 -1.35 -3.57 -2.22
C ALA A 29 -1.52 -2.12 -1.76
N LYS A 30 -2.77 -1.64 -1.62
CA LYS A 30 -3.06 -0.27 -1.17
C LYS A 30 -2.64 -0.02 0.29
N VAL A 31 -2.94 -0.94 1.21
CA VAL A 31 -2.50 -0.83 2.61
C VAL A 31 -0.97 -0.79 2.67
N LYS A 32 -0.29 -1.67 1.95
CA LYS A 32 1.18 -1.70 1.92
C LYS A 32 1.78 -0.46 1.26
N ALA A 33 1.14 0.08 0.22
CA ALA A 33 1.57 1.30 -0.43
C ALA A 33 1.58 2.49 0.53
N ASN A 34 0.52 2.66 1.32
CA ASN A 34 0.42 3.71 2.32
C ASN A 34 1.57 3.62 3.35
N THR A 35 1.84 2.42 3.88
CA THR A 35 2.93 2.19 4.84
C THR A 35 4.31 2.42 4.23
N VAL A 36 4.58 1.85 3.06
CA VAL A 36 5.89 1.94 2.40
C VAL A 36 6.19 3.35 1.94
N TYR A 37 5.20 4.08 1.40
CA TYR A 37 5.39 5.45 0.94
C TYR A 37 5.73 6.38 2.11
N GLN A 38 4.99 6.27 3.22
CA GLN A 38 5.26 7.06 4.42
C GLN A 38 6.65 6.75 4.99
N GLN A 39 6.99 5.47 5.16
CA GLN A 39 8.26 5.06 5.73
C GLN A 39 9.44 5.52 4.86
N ALA A 40 9.36 5.36 3.54
CA ALA A 40 10.42 5.81 2.63
C ALA A 40 10.69 7.32 2.74
N CYS A 41 9.63 8.14 2.89
CA CYS A 41 9.79 9.58 3.10
C CYS A 41 10.43 9.90 4.46
N ILE A 42 10.00 9.23 5.53
CA ILE A 42 10.57 9.42 6.88
C ILE A 42 12.04 9.02 6.92
N ASP A 43 12.39 7.88 6.31
CA ASP A 43 13.76 7.40 6.22
C ASP A 43 14.63 8.40 5.45
N GLY A 44 14.13 8.90 4.30
CA GLY A 44 14.80 9.92 3.51
C GLY A 44 15.06 11.22 4.29
N ILE A 45 14.03 11.74 4.97
CA ILE A 45 14.18 12.92 5.84
C ILE A 45 15.21 12.65 6.94
N THR A 46 15.17 11.48 7.56
CA THR A 46 16.10 11.11 8.65
C THR A 46 17.55 11.05 8.17
N ILE A 47 17.80 10.51 6.98
CA ILE A 47 19.14 10.43 6.38
C ILE A 47 19.71 11.83 6.11
N HIS A 48 18.89 12.76 5.63
CA HIS A 48 19.33 14.11 5.28
C HIS A 48 19.33 15.07 6.48
N GLY A 49 18.60 14.77 7.55
CA GLY A 49 18.44 15.65 8.70
C GLY A 49 17.54 16.84 8.38
N ALA A 50 17.79 18.00 9.01
CA ALA A 50 16.91 19.16 8.93
C ALA A 50 16.65 19.66 7.49
N ILE A 51 17.62 19.53 6.58
CA ILE A 51 17.46 19.94 5.18
C ILE A 51 16.36 19.13 4.45
N GLY A 52 16.06 17.90 4.90
CA GLY A 52 14.97 17.09 4.36
C GLY A 52 13.57 17.69 4.60
N PHE A 53 13.45 18.68 5.49
CA PHE A 53 12.20 19.43 5.72
C PHE A 53 12.14 20.77 4.95
N THR A 54 13.18 21.11 4.20
CA THR A 54 13.26 22.38 3.44
C THR A 54 12.93 22.18 1.97
N GLU A 55 12.67 23.27 1.24
CA GLU A 55 12.39 23.24 -0.21
C GLU A 55 13.61 22.91 -1.08
N GLU A 56 14.81 22.84 -0.49
CA GLU A 56 16.04 22.40 -1.16
C GLU A 56 16.01 20.91 -1.55
N MET A 57 15.10 20.13 -0.94
CA MET A 57 14.91 18.71 -1.22
C MET A 57 13.43 18.36 -1.34
N ASP A 58 13.07 17.64 -2.40
CA ASP A 58 11.67 17.24 -2.65
C ASP A 58 11.11 16.23 -1.63
N VAL A 59 11.96 15.60 -0.81
CA VAL A 59 11.52 14.55 0.15
C VAL A 59 10.48 15.06 1.14
N GLY A 60 10.60 16.32 1.59
CA GLY A 60 9.61 16.97 2.44
C GLY A 60 8.26 17.13 1.75
N LEU A 61 8.26 17.52 0.46
CA LEU A 61 7.05 17.60 -0.36
C LEU A 61 6.37 16.23 -0.53
N TYR A 62 7.16 15.18 -0.79
CA TYR A 62 6.62 13.81 -0.88
C TYR A 62 6.05 13.34 0.47
N HIS A 63 6.72 13.64 1.58
CA HIS A 63 6.19 13.33 2.92
C HIS A 63 4.83 13.99 3.16
N LEU A 64 4.67 15.27 2.84
CA LEU A 64 3.39 15.96 2.96
C LEU A 64 2.28 15.31 2.11
N ARG A 65 2.62 14.85 0.90
CA ARG A 65 1.70 14.14 0.01
C ARG A 65 1.24 12.78 0.54
N THR A 66 2.03 12.12 1.40
CA THR A 66 1.64 10.82 1.98
C THR A 66 0.28 10.89 2.65
N LYS A 67 -0.05 12.02 3.32
CA LYS A 67 -1.31 12.15 4.05
C LYS A 67 -2.53 12.21 3.13
N SER A 68 -2.42 12.93 2.02
CA SER A 68 -3.49 12.96 1.00
C SER A 68 -3.64 11.59 0.33
N MET A 69 -2.52 10.97 -0.03
CA MET A 69 -2.51 9.65 -0.68
C MET A 69 -3.01 8.53 0.24
N GLU A 70 -2.89 8.66 1.55
CA GLU A 70 -3.38 7.68 2.52
C GLU A 70 -4.88 7.40 2.34
N PHE A 71 -5.67 8.46 2.13
CA PHE A 71 -7.13 8.38 1.99
C PHE A 71 -7.62 8.32 0.56
N ASP A 72 -6.76 8.64 -0.42
CA ASP A 72 -7.11 8.53 -1.82
C ASP A 72 -7.50 7.09 -2.18
N LEU A 73 -8.63 6.94 -2.89
CA LEU A 73 -9.25 5.66 -3.26
C LEU A 73 -9.63 4.74 -2.09
N GLY A 74 -9.70 5.27 -0.87
CA GLY A 74 -9.99 4.52 0.35
C GLY A 74 -8.80 4.44 1.30
N GLY A 75 -9.06 4.71 2.58
CA GLY A 75 -8.04 4.65 3.64
C GLY A 75 -7.54 3.23 3.93
N SER A 76 -6.42 3.14 4.65
CA SER A 76 -5.86 1.84 5.08
C SER A 76 -6.88 0.99 5.83
N GLU A 77 -7.74 1.61 6.66
CA GLU A 77 -8.76 0.87 7.42
C GLU A 77 -9.85 0.30 6.54
N PHE A 78 -10.36 1.09 5.60
CA PHE A 78 -11.31 0.62 4.59
C PHE A 78 -10.79 -0.61 3.83
N HIS A 79 -9.50 -0.59 3.45
CA HIS A 79 -8.90 -1.73 2.75
C HIS A 79 -8.64 -2.94 3.65
N ARG A 80 -8.37 -2.76 4.95
CA ARG A 80 -8.29 -3.87 5.92
C ARG A 80 -9.65 -4.53 6.12
N GLU A 81 -10.71 -3.75 6.31
CA GLU A 81 -12.07 -4.28 6.43
C GLU A 81 -12.49 -5.04 5.16
N ARG A 82 -12.19 -4.48 3.99
CA ARG A 82 -12.47 -5.16 2.72
C ARG A 82 -11.70 -6.47 2.61
N LEU A 83 -10.41 -6.49 2.98
CA LEU A 83 -9.61 -7.70 2.99
C LEU A 83 -10.23 -8.78 3.90
N MET A 84 -10.65 -8.40 5.12
CA MET A 84 -11.32 -9.33 6.04
C MET A 84 -12.57 -9.95 5.42
N LYS A 85 -13.43 -9.13 4.80
CA LYS A 85 -14.65 -9.61 4.12
C LYS A 85 -14.38 -10.57 2.95
N GLU A 86 -13.30 -10.36 2.21
CA GLU A 86 -12.91 -11.26 1.12
C GLU A 86 -12.35 -12.58 1.67
N LEU A 87 -11.57 -12.53 2.75
CA LEU A 87 -11.02 -13.72 3.42
C LEU A 87 -12.11 -14.59 4.06
N GLU A 88 -13.16 -13.99 4.62
CA GLU A 88 -14.31 -14.71 5.17
C GLU A 88 -15.09 -15.51 4.09
N GLN A 89 -15.07 -15.04 2.84
CA GLN A 89 -15.70 -15.73 1.72
C GLN A 89 -14.85 -16.91 1.21
N GLU A 90 -13.54 -16.88 1.43
CA GLU A 90 -12.67 -18.00 1.08
C GLU A 90 -12.79 -19.11 2.13
N LYS A 91 -13.30 -20.28 1.72
CA LYS A 91 -13.26 -21.47 2.57
C LYS A 91 -11.81 -21.73 3.00
N PRO A 92 -11.51 -21.79 4.30
CA PRO A 92 -10.18 -22.10 4.80
C PRO A 92 -9.68 -23.42 4.21
N ILE A 93 -8.39 -23.52 3.95
CA ILE A 93 -7.77 -24.68 3.29
C ILE A 93 -8.10 -25.99 4.03
N PHE A 94 -8.19 -25.93 5.36
CA PHE A 94 -8.55 -27.07 6.22
C PHE A 94 -10.05 -27.43 6.25
N LEU A 95 -10.92 -26.59 5.69
CA LEU A 95 -12.37 -26.85 5.52
C LEU A 95 -12.73 -27.28 4.09
N LYS A 96 -11.75 -27.36 3.19
CA LYS A 96 -11.92 -27.93 1.84
C LYS A 96 -11.71 -29.45 1.90
N VAL A 97 -12.74 -30.18 2.36
CA VAL A 97 -12.88 -31.63 2.17
C VAL A 97 -13.83 -31.88 1.00
#